data_AF-A0A396JR03-F1
#
_entry.id   AF-A0A396JR03-F1
#
_cell.length_a   1.000
_cell.length_b   1.000
_cell.length_c   1.000
_cell.angle_alpha   90.00
_cell.angle_beta   90.00
_cell.angle_gamma   90.00
#
_symmetry.space_group_name_H-M   'P 1'
#
loop_
_entity.id
_entity.type
_entity.pdbx_description
1 polymer ?
#
loop_
_entity_poly.entity_id
_entity_poly.type
_entity_poly.pdbx_seq_one_letter_code
_entity_poly.pdbx_strand_id
1 'polypeptide(L)'
;MASSSSVPETTMKEAPAYEIRGRTMSLEEWELNVQTANLVDFISLAFHGCELRRYYEAQDLMAYFNILNGPTYKNLVMHLWVRAQVYDRKAAQLEMDEKVLIYPTLAGKTREEMGLEPFTCTKIS
;
A
#
# COMPACT_ATOMS: atom_id res chain seq x y z
N MET A 1 -22.12 42.82 -14.06
CA MET A 1 -20.74 42.90 -13.55
C MET A 1 -20.38 41.53 -13.00
N ALA A 2 -19.49 40.80 -13.65
CA ALA A 2 -19.01 39.51 -13.18
C ALA A 2 -17.65 39.74 -12.53
N SER A 3 -17.58 39.60 -11.21
CA SER A 3 -16.31 39.68 -10.47
C SER A 3 -15.55 38.39 -10.68
N SER A 4 -14.43 38.46 -11.39
CA SER A 4 -13.48 37.36 -11.54
C SER A 4 -12.67 37.28 -10.24
N SER A 5 -12.83 36.19 -9.48
CA SER A 5 -12.01 35.90 -8.30
C SER A 5 -10.75 35.15 -8.76
N SER A 6 -9.59 35.81 -8.73
CA SER A 6 -8.30 35.16 -8.93
C SER A 6 -7.92 34.44 -7.64
N VAL A 7 -8.04 33.11 -7.62
CA VAL A 7 -7.50 32.28 -6.56
C VAL A 7 -5.97 32.38 -6.62
N PRO A 8 -5.26 32.67 -5.52
CA PRO A 8 -3.81 32.68 -5.55
C PRO A 8 -3.32 31.25 -5.74
N GLU A 9 -2.60 31.01 -6.84
CA GLU A 9 -1.84 29.77 -7.03
C GLU A 9 -0.89 29.62 -5.86
N THR A 10 -1.20 28.66 -4.99
CA THR A 10 -0.35 28.34 -3.86
C THR A 10 0.78 27.50 -4.41
N THR A 11 1.88 28.16 -4.80
CA THR A 11 3.13 27.49 -5.15
C THR A 11 3.54 26.64 -3.97
N MET A 12 3.28 25.33 -4.04
CA MET A 12 3.73 24.40 -3.03
C MET A 12 5.26 24.43 -3.07
N LYS A 13 5.87 24.96 -2.01
CA LYS A 13 7.31 24.87 -1.82
C LYS A 13 7.66 23.39 -1.86
N GLU A 14 8.56 23.04 -2.77
CA GLU A 14 9.06 21.70 -3.01
C GLU A 14 9.54 21.13 -1.68
N ALA A 15 8.73 20.26 -1.09
CA ALA A 15 9.08 19.56 0.13
C ALA A 15 10.31 18.69 -0.18
N PRO A 16 11.29 18.57 0.72
CA PRO A 16 12.42 17.67 0.51
C PRO A 16 11.86 16.29 0.17
N ALA A 17 12.31 15.74 -0.97
CA ALA A 17 11.88 14.45 -1.46
C ALA A 17 11.98 13.45 -0.31
N TYR A 18 10.83 12.99 0.21
CA TYR A 18 10.81 11.99 1.26
C TYR A 18 11.54 10.77 0.71
N GLU A 19 12.70 10.42 1.29
CA GLU A 19 13.30 9.13 1.07
C GLU A 19 12.36 8.10 1.68
N ILE A 20 11.51 7.51 0.84
CA ILE A 20 10.78 6.30 1.19
C ILE A 20 11.86 5.25 1.45
N ARG A 21 12.28 5.11 2.71
CA ARG A 21 13.07 3.95 3.13
C ARG A 21 12.26 2.74 2.71
N GLY A 22 12.80 1.93 1.80
CA GLY A 22 12.22 0.64 1.44
C GLY A 22 11.96 -0.13 2.73
N ARG A 23 10.71 -0.14 3.17
CA ARG A 23 10.25 -0.99 4.29
C ARG A 23 9.96 -2.36 3.70
N THR A 24 10.97 -2.93 3.05
CA THR A 24 10.92 -4.32 2.59
C THR A 24 11.34 -5.14 3.80
N MET A 25 10.37 -5.82 4.41
CA MET A 25 10.62 -6.76 5.50
C MET A 25 10.45 -8.18 4.96
N SER A 26 11.47 -9.02 5.13
CA SER A 26 11.32 -10.45 4.93
C SER A 26 10.56 -11.01 6.14
N LEU A 27 9.28 -11.27 5.97
CA LEU A 27 8.44 -11.93 6.97
C LEU A 27 7.94 -13.25 6.41
N GLU A 28 7.82 -14.23 7.28
CA GLU A 28 7.15 -15.47 6.95
C GLU A 28 5.62 -15.27 7.07
N GLU A 29 4.84 -16.02 6.30
CA GLU A 29 3.39 -15.82 6.22
C GLU A 29 2.71 -15.91 7.59
N TRP A 30 3.18 -16.80 8.46
CA TRP A 30 2.65 -17.00 9.82
C TRP A 30 2.93 -15.85 10.80
N GLU A 31 3.81 -14.92 10.45
CA GLU A 31 4.13 -13.75 11.27
C GLU A 31 3.16 -12.59 11.02
N LEU A 32 2.35 -12.65 9.94
CA LEU A 32 1.35 -11.62 9.62
C LEU A 32 0.06 -11.81 10.42
N ASN A 33 -0.22 -10.87 11.32
CA ASN A 33 -1.50 -10.77 11.99
C ASN A 33 -2.43 -9.76 11.28
N VAL A 34 -3.39 -10.26 10.51
CA VAL A 34 -4.40 -9.42 9.85
C VAL A 34 -5.50 -9.03 10.83
N GLN A 35 -5.44 -7.78 11.30
CA GLN A 35 -6.53 -7.19 12.06
C GLN A 35 -7.66 -6.78 11.11
N THR A 36 -8.86 -7.21 11.45
CA THR A 36 -10.07 -6.94 10.66
C THR A 36 -11.02 -6.18 11.55
N ALA A 37 -11.35 -4.96 11.14
CA ALA A 37 -12.31 -4.11 11.82
C ALA A 37 -13.66 -4.22 11.11
N ASN A 38 -14.73 -4.31 11.89
CA ASN A 38 -16.08 -4.17 11.35
C ASN A 38 -16.29 -2.72 10.93
N LEU A 39 -16.82 -2.51 9.72
CA LEU A 39 -17.12 -1.18 9.20
C LEU A 39 -18.23 -0.51 10.02
N VAL A 40 -19.20 -1.30 10.49
CA VAL A 40 -20.29 -0.83 11.34
C VAL A 40 -20.44 -1.77 12.52
N ASP A 41 -20.17 -1.27 13.72
CA ASP A 41 -20.39 -1.99 14.97
C ASP A 41 -21.55 -1.38 15.77
N PHE A 42 -22.72 -2.02 15.66
CA PHE A 42 -23.91 -1.61 16.38
C PHE A 42 -23.78 -1.75 17.91
N ILE A 43 -22.86 -2.59 18.41
CA ILE A 43 -22.66 -2.77 19.85
C ILE A 43 -21.94 -1.55 20.42
N SER A 44 -20.84 -1.14 19.80
CA SER A 44 -20.13 0.09 20.17
C SER A 44 -21.01 1.33 20.03
N LEU A 45 -21.80 1.43 18.95
CA LEU A 45 -22.75 2.52 18.76
C LEU A 45 -23.80 2.58 19.89
N ALA A 46 -24.37 1.43 20.27
CA ALA A 46 -25.34 1.37 21.35
C ALA A 46 -24.73 1.76 22.71
N PHE A 47 -23.48 1.36 22.98
CA PHE A 47 -22.76 1.75 24.20
C PHE A 47 -22.61 3.28 24.34
N HIS A 48 -22.45 3.99 23.22
CA HIS A 48 -22.38 5.45 23.18
C HIS A 48 -23.75 6.15 23.08
N GLY A 49 -24.86 5.41 23.23
CA GLY A 49 -26.21 5.97 23.20
C GLY A 49 -26.80 6.12 21.78
N CYS A 50 -26.13 5.61 20.76
CA CYS A 50 -26.60 5.62 19.37
C CYS A 50 -27.29 4.30 19.01
N GLU A 51 -28.58 4.17 19.37
CA GLU A 51 -29.44 3.02 19.03
C GLU A 51 -29.94 3.07 17.57
N LEU A 52 -29.02 2.98 16.60
CA LEU A 52 -29.34 3.02 15.16
C LEU A 52 -29.86 1.67 14.62
N ARG A 53 -29.53 0.57 15.30
CA ARG A 53 -29.86 -0.80 14.88
C ARG A 53 -31.34 -0.97 14.55
N ARG A 54 -32.25 -0.46 15.40
CA ARG A 54 -33.70 -0.58 15.24
C ARG A 54 -34.21 0.03 13.93
N TYR A 55 -33.63 1.15 13.51
CA TYR A 55 -34.03 1.83 12.27
C TYR A 55 -33.61 1.01 11.04
N TYR A 56 -32.41 0.44 11.06
CA TYR A 56 -31.90 -0.38 9.95
C TYR A 56 -32.52 -1.77 9.89
N GLU A 57 -32.92 -2.33 11.04
CA GLU A 57 -33.73 -3.56 11.11
C GLU A 57 -35.11 -3.35 10.48
N ALA A 58 -35.76 -2.21 10.75
CA ALA A 58 -37.04 -1.87 10.12
C ALA A 58 -36.94 -1.67 8.60
N GLN A 59 -35.76 -1.36 8.08
CA GLN A 59 -35.47 -1.19 6.66
C GLN A 59 -34.93 -2.46 5.98
N ASP A 60 -34.82 -3.58 6.72
CA ASP A 60 -34.24 -4.84 6.26
C ASP A 60 -32.80 -4.70 5.69
N LEU A 61 -32.05 -3.70 6.17
CA LEU A 61 -30.67 -3.42 5.74
C LEU A 61 -29.63 -4.23 6.51
N MET A 62 -30.05 -5.07 7.47
CA MET A 62 -29.13 -5.86 8.27
C MET A 62 -28.33 -6.86 7.42
N ALA A 63 -28.94 -7.40 6.36
CA ALA A 63 -28.24 -8.26 5.40
C ALA A 63 -27.07 -7.53 4.72
N TYR A 64 -27.23 -6.24 4.40
CA TYR A 64 -26.17 -5.41 3.80
C TYR A 64 -24.99 -5.20 4.77
N PHE A 65 -25.27 -4.88 6.03
CA PHE A 65 -24.21 -4.73 7.04
C PHE A 65 -23.50 -6.06 7.36
N ASN A 66 -24.21 -7.19 7.27
CA ASN A 66 -23.61 -8.51 7.40
C ASN A 66 -22.64 -8.82 6.25
N ILE A 67 -22.94 -8.35 5.04
CA ILE A 67 -22.02 -8.47 3.89
C ILE A 67 -20.81 -7.54 4.08
N LEU A 68 -21.02 -6.31 4.52
CA LEU A 68 -19.93 -5.36 4.79
C LEU A 68 -18.97 -5.83 5.88
N ASN A 69 -19.50 -6.41 6.96
CA ASN A 69 -18.73 -7.02 8.03
C ASN A 69 -18.44 -8.51 7.76
N GLY A 70 -18.65 -8.95 6.51
CA GLY A 70 -18.52 -10.34 6.10
C GLY A 70 -17.08 -10.86 6.24
N PRO A 71 -16.88 -12.15 5.96
CA PRO A 71 -15.57 -12.77 6.08
C PRO A 71 -14.56 -12.02 5.21
N THR A 72 -13.54 -11.48 5.85
CA THR A 72 -12.38 -10.93 5.12
C THR A 72 -11.54 -12.10 4.62
N TYR A 73 -11.11 -12.03 3.36
CA TYR A 73 -10.18 -13.01 2.78
C TYR A 73 -8.76 -12.82 3.33
N LYS A 74 -8.56 -13.18 4.61
CA LYS A 74 -7.30 -12.98 5.34
C LYS A 74 -6.12 -13.61 4.63
N ASN A 75 -6.26 -14.85 4.16
CA ASN A 75 -5.20 -15.56 3.42
C ASN A 75 -4.83 -14.83 2.11
N LEU A 76 -5.81 -14.25 1.41
CA LEU A 76 -5.54 -13.48 0.20
C LEU A 76 -4.74 -12.21 0.52
N VAL A 77 -5.11 -11.51 1.59
CA VAL A 77 -4.36 -10.35 2.08
C VAL A 77 -2.93 -10.76 2.48
N MET A 78 -2.77 -11.84 3.24
CA MET A 78 -1.46 -12.35 3.66
C MET A 78 -0.59 -12.72 2.45
N HIS A 79 -1.13 -13.51 1.52
CA HIS A 79 -0.42 -13.89 0.29
C HIS A 79 0.00 -12.68 -0.54
N LEU A 80 -0.86 -11.65 -0.65
CA LEU A 80 -0.54 -10.42 -1.35
C LEU A 80 0.64 -9.71 -0.69
N TRP A 81 0.62 -9.60 0.65
CA TRP A 81 1.66 -8.89 1.41
C TRP A 81 3.00 -9.63 1.43
N VAL A 82 3.02 -10.96 1.55
CA VAL A 82 4.26 -11.77 1.52
C VAL A 82 4.91 -11.74 0.13
N ARG A 83 4.10 -11.69 -0.93
CA ARG A 83 4.59 -11.75 -2.31
C ARG A 83 4.89 -10.38 -2.91
N ALA A 84 4.42 -9.29 -2.27
CA ALA A 84 4.69 -7.94 -2.74
C ALA A 84 6.18 -7.63 -2.64
N GLN A 85 6.84 -7.54 -3.79
CA GLN A 85 8.22 -7.08 -3.89
C GLN A 85 8.25 -5.62 -4.31
N VAL A 86 9.01 -4.82 -3.57
CA VAL A 86 9.27 -3.42 -3.93
C VAL A 86 10.60 -3.38 -4.65
N TYR A 87 10.54 -3.12 -5.95
CA TYR A 87 11.72 -2.88 -6.77
C TYR A 87 12.04 -1.38 -6.76
N ASP A 88 12.93 -0.97 -5.86
CA ASP A 88 13.41 0.40 -5.74
C ASP A 88 14.81 0.57 -6.34
N ARG A 89 15.34 1.80 -6.31
CA ARG A 89 16.67 2.10 -6.83
C ARG A 89 17.77 1.30 -6.11
N LYS A 90 17.57 0.94 -4.84
CA LYS A 90 18.54 0.15 -4.06
C LYS A 90 18.52 -1.31 -4.49
N ALA A 91 17.35 -1.89 -4.71
CA ALA A 91 17.19 -3.22 -5.26
C ALA A 91 17.81 -3.32 -6.66
N ALA A 92 17.63 -2.29 -7.50
CA ALA A 92 18.29 -2.20 -8.80
C ALA A 92 19.83 -2.19 -8.64
N GLN A 93 20.38 -1.40 -7.72
CA GLN A 93 21.82 -1.38 -7.49
C GLN A 93 22.34 -2.74 -6.99
N LEU A 94 21.62 -3.37 -6.05
CA LEU A 94 21.96 -4.67 -5.49
C LEU A 94 22.02 -5.76 -6.58
N GLU A 95 21.07 -5.74 -7.53
CA GLU A 95 21.07 -6.63 -8.70
C GLU A 95 22.32 -6.42 -9.59
N MET A 96 22.81 -5.18 -9.74
CA MET A 96 24.07 -4.93 -10.45
C MET A 96 25.26 -5.50 -9.68
N ASP A 97 25.30 -5.29 -8.36
CA ASP A 97 26.39 -5.74 -7.50
C ASP A 97 26.46 -7.28 -7.48
N GLU A 98 25.30 -7.97 -7.44
CA GLU A 98 25.20 -9.43 -7.58
C GLU A 98 25.72 -9.91 -8.94
N LYS A 99 25.37 -9.23 -10.04
CA LYS A 99 25.91 -9.55 -11.38
C LYS A 99 27.42 -9.37 -11.45
N VAL A 100 27.97 -8.34 -10.81
CA VAL A 100 29.42 -8.11 -10.74
C VAL A 100 30.10 -9.18 -9.86
N LEU A 101 29.43 -9.65 -8.80
CA LEU A 101 29.95 -10.74 -7.96
C LEU A 101 30.08 -12.04 -8.75
N ILE A 102 29.10 -12.36 -9.59
CA ILE A 102 29.13 -13.55 -10.46
C ILE A 102 30.12 -13.36 -11.62
N TYR A 103 30.14 -12.16 -12.22
CA TYR A 103 30.98 -11.82 -13.36
C TYR A 103 31.79 -10.53 -13.08
N PRO A 104 33.00 -10.66 -12.50
CA PRO A 104 33.84 -9.52 -12.14
C PRO A 104 34.20 -8.61 -13.32
N THR A 105 34.16 -9.13 -14.56
CA THR A 105 34.41 -8.39 -15.80
C THR A 105 33.32 -7.36 -16.14
N LEU A 106 32.19 -7.39 -15.45
CA LEU A 106 31.12 -6.42 -15.59
C LEU A 106 31.33 -5.20 -14.70
N ALA A 107 32.32 -5.17 -13.80
CA ALA A 107 32.57 -4.03 -12.93
C ALA A 107 32.70 -2.71 -13.73
N GLY A 108 31.94 -1.69 -13.32
CA GLY A 108 31.95 -0.36 -13.95
C GLY A 108 31.10 -0.20 -15.21
N LYS A 109 30.42 -1.25 -15.68
CA LYS A 109 29.51 -1.20 -16.84
C LYS A 109 28.14 -0.64 -16.49
N THR A 110 27.40 -0.20 -17.50
CA THR A 110 26.01 0.26 -17.33
C THR A 110 25.03 -0.91 -17.21
N ARG A 111 23.79 -0.67 -16.72
CA ARG A 111 22.76 -1.73 -16.60
C ARG A 111 22.47 -2.42 -17.91
N GLU A 112 22.34 -1.64 -18.98
CA GLU A 112 22.07 -2.15 -20.33
C GLU A 112 23.22 -3.05 -20.82
N GLU A 113 24.47 -2.65 -20.57
CA GLU A 113 25.67 -3.45 -20.89
C GLU A 113 25.78 -4.74 -20.07
N MET A 114 25.19 -4.78 -18.86
CA MET A 114 25.07 -5.99 -18.05
C MET A 114 23.89 -6.88 -18.47
N GLY A 115 23.09 -6.45 -19.45
CA GLY A 115 21.86 -7.11 -19.87
C GLY A 115 20.76 -7.05 -18.79
N LEU A 116 20.75 -5.99 -17.98
CA LEU A 116 19.74 -5.72 -16.96
C LEU A 116 18.75 -4.68 -17.47
N GLU A 117 17.48 -4.80 -17.06
CA GLU A 117 16.48 -3.80 -17.45
C GLU A 117 16.79 -2.41 -16.87
N PRO A 118 16.51 -1.33 -17.60
CA PRO A 118 16.70 0.03 -17.11
C PRO A 118 15.74 0.30 -15.95
N PHE A 119 16.28 0.84 -14.85
CA PHE A 119 15.46 1.33 -13.74
C PHE A 119 14.79 2.64 -14.16
N THR A 120 13.47 2.62 -14.32
CA THR A 120 12.67 3.79 -14.71
C THR A 120 11.97 4.44 -13.53
N CYS A 121 11.36 3.62 -12.65
CA CYS A 121 10.70 4.07 -11.44
C CYS A 121 10.59 2.92 -10.43
N THR A 122 10.24 3.27 -9.19
CA THR A 122 9.91 2.28 -8.17
C THR A 122 8.66 1.51 -8.58
N LYS A 123 8.75 0.18 -8.60
CA LYS A 123 7.63 -0.71 -8.95
C LYS A 123 7.26 -1.56 -7.73
N ILE A 124 5.97 -1.82 -7.57
CA ILE A 124 5.43 -2.77 -6.60
C ILE A 124 4.77 -3.87 -7.42
N SER A 125 5.23 -5.11 -7.26
CA SER A 125 4.76 -6.30 -7.99
C SER A 125 4.34 -7.40 -7.04
#